data_AF-A0A9R1CT46-F1
#
_entry.id   AF-A0A9R1CT46-F1
#
_cell.length_a   1.000
_cell.length_b   1.000
_cell.length_c   1.000
_cell.angle_alpha   90.00
_cell.angle_beta   90.00
_cell.angle_gamma   90.00
#
_symmetry.space_group_name_H-M   'P 1'
#
loop_
_entity.id
_entity.type
_entity.pdbx_description
1 polymer ?
#
loop_
_entity_poly.entity_id
_entity_poly.type
_entity_poly.pdbx_seq_one_letter_code
_entity_poly.pdbx_strand_id
1 'polypeptide(L)'
;MTDTNEDGDGLMWPPNMLKAMQETSEQATKKQQEALQSLFMGAGTGSPDLNGITEELGAMSRMATFKTRIQSGGRISIPDAEREALDIGEGDIVQTVVVPVKRTGEDDE
;
A
#
# COMPACT_ATOMS: atom_id res chain seq x y z
N MET A 1 8.66 -29.75 41.65
CA MET A 1 9.51 -28.63 41.22
C MET A 1 9.54 -28.66 39.70
N THR A 2 9.09 -27.58 39.06
CA THR A 2 9.06 -27.34 37.61
C THR A 2 10.03 -26.19 37.33
N ASP A 3 10.93 -26.34 36.36
CA ASP A 3 11.71 -25.26 35.73
C ASP A 3 12.36 -25.84 34.45
N THR A 4 11.86 -25.52 33.25
CA THR A 4 12.10 -24.37 32.32
C THR A 4 13.08 -24.72 31.20
N ASN A 5 12.66 -24.40 29.97
CA ASN A 5 13.34 -24.57 28.67
C ASN A 5 14.55 -23.62 28.51
N GLU A 6 15.24 -23.73 27.35
CA GLU A 6 16.24 -22.80 26.75
C GLU A 6 17.71 -23.26 26.99
N ASP A 7 18.66 -23.37 26.04
CA ASP A 7 18.89 -22.82 24.70
C ASP A 7 20.06 -23.56 23.99
N GLY A 8 20.14 -23.41 22.66
CA GLY A 8 21.45 -23.22 22.02
C GLY A 8 21.92 -24.24 20.98
N ASP A 9 21.07 -24.63 20.03
CA ASP A 9 21.53 -25.31 18.80
C ASP A 9 22.25 -24.29 17.90
N GLY A 10 23.54 -24.07 18.22
CA GLY A 10 24.40 -23.11 17.53
C GLY A 10 24.56 -23.49 16.07
N LEU A 11 24.00 -22.66 15.18
CA LEU A 11 24.05 -22.78 13.72
C LEU A 11 25.49 -22.94 13.20
N MET A 12 25.99 -24.18 13.16
CA MET A 12 27.25 -24.52 12.50
C MET A 12 27.00 -24.60 11.00
N TRP A 13 27.03 -23.46 10.32
CA TRP A 13 26.91 -23.44 8.87
C TRP A 13 28.14 -24.10 8.26
N PRO A 14 27.98 -25.16 7.44
CA PRO A 14 29.12 -25.82 6.83
C PRO A 14 29.83 -24.86 5.86
N PRO A 15 31.17 -24.93 5.70
CA PRO A 15 31.95 -23.99 4.90
C PRO A 15 31.51 -23.90 3.42
N ASN A 16 30.86 -24.94 2.90
CA ASN A 16 30.28 -24.95 1.56
C ASN A 16 29.02 -24.09 1.45
N MET A 17 28.23 -23.97 2.53
CA MET A 17 27.09 -23.04 2.62
C MET A 17 27.54 -21.59 2.69
N LEU A 18 28.64 -21.30 3.40
CA LEU A 18 29.20 -19.95 3.44
C LEU A 18 29.64 -19.48 2.05
N LYS A 19 30.30 -20.35 1.27
CA LYS A 19 30.65 -20.06 -0.13
C LYS A 19 29.42 -19.86 -1.02
N ALA A 20 28.43 -20.74 -0.92
CA ALA A 20 27.20 -20.62 -1.69
C ALA A 20 26.46 -19.31 -1.37
N MET A 21 26.43 -18.90 -0.10
CA MET A 21 25.85 -17.63 0.28
C MET A 21 26.69 -16.44 -0.17
N GLN A 22 28.02 -16.55 -0.18
CA GLN A 22 28.89 -15.50 -0.69
C GLN A 22 28.66 -15.29 -2.20
N GLU A 23 28.67 -16.36 -3.00
CA GLU A 23 28.36 -16.31 -4.44
C GLU A 23 26.92 -15.84 -4.72
N THR A 24 25.96 -16.26 -3.90
CA THR A 24 24.56 -15.81 -4.00
C THR A 24 24.42 -14.34 -3.60
N SER A 25 25.19 -13.87 -2.61
CA SER A 25 25.16 -12.48 -2.14
C SER A 25 25.75 -11.52 -3.17
N GLU A 26 26.80 -11.94 -3.88
CA GLU A 26 27.37 -11.19 -5.01
C GLU A 26 26.38 -11.07 -6.17
N GLN A 27 25.59 -12.11 -6.46
CA GLN A 27 24.55 -12.04 -7.49
C GLN A 27 23.32 -11.23 -7.04
N ALA A 28 22.92 -11.34 -5.77
CA ALA A 28 21.78 -10.62 -5.21
C ALA A 28 22.05 -9.11 -5.13
N THR A 29 23.26 -8.72 -4.71
CA THR A 29 23.68 -7.31 -4.68
C THR A 29 23.74 -6.71 -6.08
N LYS A 30 24.16 -7.45 -7.10
CA LYS A 30 24.14 -6.98 -8.49
C LYS A 30 22.72 -6.75 -9.01
N LYS A 31 21.79 -7.68 -8.74
CA LYS A 31 20.37 -7.50 -9.08
C LYS A 31 19.73 -6.34 -8.34
N GLN A 32 20.07 -6.14 -7.07
CA GLN A 32 19.61 -4.98 -6.29
C GLN A 32 20.16 -3.66 -6.86
N GLN A 33 21.42 -3.63 -7.31
CA GLN A 33 22.00 -2.46 -7.93
C GLN A 33 21.37 -2.15 -9.29
N GLU A 34 21.05 -3.15 -10.11
CA GLU A 34 20.33 -2.96 -11.38
C GLU A 34 18.88 -2.51 -11.18
N ALA A 35 18.19 -3.03 -10.16
CA ALA A 35 16.84 -2.58 -9.77
C ALA A 35 16.86 -1.14 -9.23
N LEU A 36 17.84 -0.80 -8.40
CA LEU A 36 18.00 0.56 -7.89
C LEU A 36 18.47 1.51 -8.99
N GLN A 37 19.32 1.07 -9.91
CA GLN A 37 19.72 1.84 -11.09
C GLN A 37 18.56 2.04 -12.06
N SER A 38 17.66 1.08 -12.25
CA SER A 38 16.46 1.27 -13.08
C SER A 38 15.45 2.21 -12.39
N LEU A 39 15.33 2.17 -11.07
CA LEU A 39 14.56 3.16 -10.32
C LEU A 39 15.19 4.56 -10.38
N PHE A 40 16.52 4.65 -10.23
CA PHE A 40 17.26 5.90 -10.16
C PHE A 40 17.48 6.54 -11.55
N MET A 41 17.78 5.76 -12.58
CA MET A 41 17.82 6.23 -13.98
C MET A 41 16.39 6.47 -14.51
N GLY A 42 15.39 5.72 -14.04
CA GLY A 42 13.96 6.03 -14.26
C GLY A 42 13.50 7.31 -13.56
N ALA A 43 14.20 7.76 -12.52
CA ALA A 43 14.03 9.07 -11.90
C ALA A 43 14.84 10.20 -12.59
N GLY A 44 15.69 9.85 -13.56
CA GLY A 44 16.63 10.78 -14.22
C GLY A 44 16.30 11.16 -15.67
N THR A 45 15.39 10.47 -16.36
CA THR A 45 15.14 10.69 -17.82
C THR A 45 13.67 10.89 -18.21
N GLY A 46 12.79 11.17 -17.25
CA GLY A 46 11.41 11.52 -17.54
C GLY A 46 10.60 11.37 -16.28
N SER A 47 10.63 12.40 -15.43
CA SER A 47 9.80 12.48 -14.23
C SER A 47 8.36 12.09 -14.57
N PRO A 48 7.87 10.89 -14.17
CA PRO A 48 6.45 10.69 -14.10
C PRO A 48 6.01 11.59 -12.97
N ASP A 49 5.31 12.66 -13.34
CA ASP A 49 4.83 13.78 -12.54
C ASP A 49 4.73 13.47 -11.02
N LEU A 50 5.88 13.54 -10.33
CA LEU A 50 5.96 13.25 -8.89
C LEU A 50 5.11 14.27 -8.11
N ASN A 51 4.84 15.42 -8.74
CA ASN A 51 3.98 16.47 -8.21
C ASN A 51 2.50 16.07 -8.26
N GLY A 52 2.06 15.38 -9.31
CA GLY A 52 0.71 14.83 -9.42
C GLY A 52 0.44 13.74 -8.38
N ILE A 53 1.40 12.84 -8.14
CA ILE A 53 1.23 11.80 -7.11
C ILE A 53 1.36 12.33 -5.69
N THR A 54 2.14 13.38 -5.42
CA THR A 54 2.20 13.99 -4.07
C THR A 54 0.99 14.84 -3.77
N GLU A 55 0.43 15.54 -4.77
CA GLU A 55 -0.88 16.21 -4.64
C GLU A 55 -2.01 15.19 -4.48
N GLU A 56 -2.00 14.09 -5.23
CA GLU A 56 -2.97 13.01 -5.08
C GLU A 56 -2.85 12.34 -3.70
N LEU A 57 -1.64 12.09 -3.20
CA LEU A 57 -1.43 11.54 -1.85
C LEU A 57 -1.82 12.54 -0.75
N GLY A 58 -1.54 13.83 -0.95
CA GLY A 58 -1.94 14.91 -0.05
C GLY A 58 -3.45 15.09 0.01
N ALA A 59 -4.12 14.98 -1.15
CA ALA A 59 -5.57 14.96 -1.24
C ALA A 59 -6.14 13.71 -0.55
N MET A 60 -5.55 12.52 -0.76
CA MET A 60 -5.97 11.28 -0.10
C MET A 60 -5.90 11.37 1.43
N SER A 61 -4.92 12.09 1.99
CA SER A 61 -4.85 12.29 3.45
C SER A 61 -6.01 13.10 4.03
N ARG A 62 -6.73 13.87 3.19
CA ARG A 62 -7.90 14.70 3.56
C ARG A 62 -9.22 14.11 3.05
N MET A 63 -9.21 12.92 2.45
CA MET A 63 -10.41 12.29 1.90
C MET A 63 -11.06 11.39 2.95
N ALA A 64 -12.30 11.68 3.33
CA ALA A 64 -13.12 10.72 4.05
C ALA A 64 -13.65 9.66 3.09
N THR A 65 -13.42 8.39 3.42
CA THR A 65 -13.86 7.26 2.60
C THR A 65 -15.00 6.53 3.30
N PHE A 66 -16.18 6.50 2.68
CA PHE A 66 -17.34 5.77 3.18
C PHE A 66 -17.96 4.91 2.08
N LYS A 67 -18.68 3.86 2.51
CA LYS A 67 -19.40 2.96 1.60
C LYS A 67 -20.89 3.27 1.68
N THR A 68 -21.50 3.61 0.55
CA THR A 68 -22.94 3.81 0.47
C THR A 68 -23.51 3.20 -0.81
N ARG A 69 -24.82 2.99 -0.84
CA ARG A 69 -25.53 2.47 -2.01
C ARG A 69 -25.95 3.62 -2.92
N ILE A 70 -25.82 3.40 -4.22
CA ILE A 70 -26.38 4.30 -5.24
C ILE A 70 -27.91 4.22 -5.19
N GLN A 71 -28.56 5.36 -5.00
CA GLN A 71 -30.02 5.48 -4.95
C GLN A 71 -30.63 5.64 -6.35
N SER A 72 -31.96 5.65 -6.41
CA SER A 72 -32.70 5.95 -7.65
C SER A 72 -32.27 7.31 -8.23
N GLY A 73 -31.97 7.33 -9.53
CA GLY A 73 -31.46 8.52 -10.22
C GLY A 73 -29.98 8.80 -10.01
N GLY A 74 -29.18 7.86 -9.50
CA GLY A 74 -27.72 8.00 -9.41
C GLY A 74 -27.24 8.85 -8.23
N ARG A 75 -28.13 9.16 -7.27
CA ARG A 75 -27.77 9.93 -6.07
C ARG A 75 -27.00 9.09 -5.07
N ILE A 76 -26.05 9.72 -4.40
CA ILE A 76 -25.20 9.14 -3.35
C ILE A 76 -25.35 10.06 -2.14
N SER A 77 -25.67 9.50 -0.98
CA SER A 77 -25.81 10.27 0.27
C SER A 77 -24.52 10.16 1.08
N ILE A 78 -23.97 11.32 1.46
CA ILE A 78 -22.82 11.41 2.37
C ILE A 78 -23.37 11.36 3.81
N PRO A 79 -22.91 10.43 4.68
CA PRO A 79 -23.33 10.37 6.07
C PRO A 79 -22.95 11.63 6.85
N ASP A 80 -23.77 12.01 7.82
CA ASP A 80 -23.54 13.22 8.63
C ASP A 80 -22.20 13.20 9.37
N ALA A 81 -21.77 12.03 9.86
CA ALA A 81 -20.47 11.87 10.51
C ALA A 81 -19.30 12.27 9.59
N GLU A 82 -19.37 11.93 8.30
CA GLU A 82 -18.33 12.28 7.34
C GLU A 82 -18.41 13.75 6.93
N ARG A 83 -19.62 14.33 6.92
CA ARG A 83 -19.81 15.76 6.67
C ARG A 83 -19.20 16.62 7.76
N GLU A 84 -19.38 16.23 9.02
CA GLU A 84 -18.82 16.93 10.17
C GLU A 84 -17.29 16.75 10.24
N ALA A 85 -16.78 15.53 9.99
CA ALA A 85 -15.35 15.27 10.01
C ALA A 85 -14.55 16.02 8.92
N LEU A 86 -15.17 16.23 7.76
CA LEU A 86 -14.59 17.01 6.66
C LEU A 86 -14.96 18.50 6.69
N ASP A 87 -15.75 18.95 7.68
CA ASP A 87 -16.27 20.32 7.80
C ASP A 87 -16.93 20.82 6.50
N ILE A 88 -17.79 19.98 5.89
CA ILE A 88 -18.49 20.27 4.63
C ILE A 88 -19.99 20.51 4.83
N GLY A 89 -20.46 21.62 4.27
CA GLY A 89 -21.81 22.16 4.43
C GLY A 89 -22.69 22.11 3.17
N GLU A 90 -23.88 22.69 3.30
CA GLU A 90 -24.75 22.93 2.15
C GLU A 90 -24.19 24.08 1.31
N GLY A 91 -24.06 23.87 0.01
CA GLY A 91 -23.50 24.85 -0.93
C GLY A 91 -22.03 24.63 -1.27
N ASP A 92 -21.35 23.73 -0.57
CA ASP A 92 -19.95 23.39 -0.84
C ASP A 92 -19.81 22.48 -2.07
N ILE A 93 -18.76 22.74 -2.85
CA ILE A 93 -18.41 21.92 -4.01
C ILE A 93 -17.49 20.81 -3.55
N VAL A 94 -17.90 19.56 -3.79
CA VAL A 94 -17.12 18.37 -3.45
C VAL A 94 -16.65 17.65 -4.71
N GLN A 95 -15.44 17.09 -4.66
CA GLN A 95 -14.92 16.19 -5.67
C GLN A 95 -15.14 14.74 -5.21
N THR A 96 -15.70 13.89 -6.08
CA THR A 96 -16.01 12.49 -5.76
C THR A 96 -15.16 11.53 -6.59
N VAL A 97 -14.61 10.52 -5.92
CA VAL A 97 -13.96 9.36 -6.54
C VAL A 97 -14.79 8.11 -6.21
N VAL A 98 -15.26 7.39 -7.22
CA VAL A 98 -16.12 6.21 -7.03
C VAL A 98 -15.31 4.94 -7.29
N VAL A 99 -15.23 4.08 -6.28
CA VAL A 99 -14.63 2.75 -6.39
C VAL A 99 -15.75 1.70 -6.29
N PRO A 100 -16.04 0.93 -7.36
CA PRO A 100 -17.08 -0.09 -7.31
C PRO A 100 -16.65 -1.23 -6.38
N VAL A 101 -17.52 -1.58 -5.44
CA VAL A 101 -17.33 -2.74 -4.55
C VAL A 101 -18.33 -3.82 -4.92
N LYS A 102 -17.84 -5.05 -5.13
CA LYS A 102 -18.70 -6.21 -5.31
C LYS A 102 -19.41 -6.54 -4.01
N ARG A 103 -20.66 -7.01 -4.08
CA ARG A 103 -21.29 -7.66 -2.94
C ARG A 103 -20.63 -9.02 -2.76
N THR A 104 -19.95 -9.22 -1.64
CA THR A 104 -19.60 -10.57 -1.17
C THR A 104 -20.85 -11.11 -0.46
N GLY A 105 -21.74 -11.81 -1.16
CA GLY A 105 -22.94 -12.32 -0.50
C GLY A 105 -23.98 -13.09 -1.31
N GLU A 106 -23.76 -13.43 -2.59
CA GLU A 106 -24.71 -14.25 -3.37
C GLU A 106 -23.98 -15.07 -4.46
N ASP A 107 -22.93 -15.83 -4.11
CA ASP A 107 -22.32 -16.85 -4.99
C ASP A 107 -21.75 -18.02 -4.15
N ASP A 108 -22.55 -18.56 -3.22
CA ASP A 108 -22.30 -19.86 -2.56
C ASP A 108 -23.60 -20.70 -2.62
N GLU A 109 -24.15 -20.87 -3.84
CA GLU A 109 -25.14 -21.93 -4.16
C GLU A 109 -24.95 -22.47 -5.58
#